data_AF-A0A483CNW4-F1
#
_entry.id   AF-A0A483CNW4-F1
#
_cell.length_a   1.000
_cell.length_b   1.000
_cell.length_c   1.000
_cell.angle_alpha   90.00
_cell.angle_beta   90.00
_cell.angle_gamma   90.00
#
_symmetry.space_group_name_H-M   'P 1'
#
loop_
_entity.id
_entity.type
_entity.pdbx_description
1 polymer ?
#
loop_
_entity_poly.entity_id
_entity_poly.type
_entity_poly.pdbx_seq_one_letter_code
_entity_poly.pdbx_strand_id
1 'polypeptide(L)' 'MLKGTSVTRIKVLCILEAPEGRRLERDHPDVEVVPAAFDECLNEQGYILSGLGDAGDRLFVTG' A
#
# COMPACT_ATOMS: atom_id res chain seq x y z
N MET A 1 -14.51 -4.07 -4.05
CA MET A 1 -14.14 -5.31 -3.31
C MET A 1 -13.95 -6.43 -4.31
N LEU A 2 -12.78 -7.09 -4.33
CA LEU A 2 -12.48 -8.20 -5.26
C LEU A 2 -12.74 -9.58 -4.64
N LYS A 3 -12.54 -9.73 -3.32
CA LYS A 3 -12.89 -10.96 -2.60
C LYS A 3 -14.40 -11.18 -2.63
N GLY A 4 -14.83 -12.42 -2.82
CA GLY A 4 -16.24 -12.77 -3.04
C GLY A 4 -16.70 -12.68 -4.50
N THR A 5 -15.81 -12.30 -5.42
CA THR A 5 -16.01 -12.44 -6.88
C THR A 5 -15.33 -13.71 -7.40
N SER A 6 -15.42 -13.96 -8.71
CA SER A 6 -14.73 -15.06 -9.39
C SER A 6 -13.22 -14.83 -9.59
N VAL A 7 -12.67 -13.71 -9.13
CA VAL A 7 -11.23 -13.41 -9.25
C VAL A 7 -10.43 -14.30 -8.30
N THR A 8 -9.51 -15.08 -8.87
CA THR A 8 -8.69 -16.06 -8.15
C THR A 8 -7.23 -15.66 -8.00
N ARG A 9 -6.79 -14.57 -8.67
CA ARG A 9 -5.42 -14.08 -8.60
C ARG A 9 -5.41 -12.58 -8.44
N ILE A 10 -4.91 -12.11 -7.29
CA ILE A 10 -4.89 -10.69 -6.93
C ILE A 10 -3.43 -10.30 -6.70
N LYS A 11 -3.04 -9.17 -7.32
CA LYS A 11 -1.76 -8.53 -7.07
C LYS A 11 -1.99 -7.08 -6.66
N VAL A 12 -1.25 -6.61 -5.67
CA VAL A 12 -1.23 -5.20 -5.25
C VAL A 12 0.10 -4.60 -5.69
N LEU A 13 0.02 -3.56 -6.49
CA LEU A 13 1.17 -2.77 -6.93
C LEU A 13 1.15 -1.45 -6.18
N CYS A 14 2.26 -1.08 -5.56
CA CYS A 14 2.42 0.20 -4.88
C CYS A 14 3.82 0.78 -5.11
N ILE A 15 3.95 2.10 -4.93
CA ILE A 15 5.24 2.78 -5.05
C ILE A 15 6.05 2.59 -3.77
N LEU A 16 5.42 2.81 -2.62
CA LEU A 16 6.04 2.68 -1.30
C LEU A 16 5.26 1.70 -0.42
N GLU A 17 5.99 0.93 0.37
CA GLU A 17 5.45 0.10 1.44
C GLU A 17 6.19 0.36 2.76
N ALA A 18 5.45 0.56 3.84
CA ALA A 18 5.97 0.58 5.21
C ALA A 18 5.84 -0.81 5.87
N PRO A 19 6.66 -1.16 6.87
CA PRO A 19 6.65 -2.47 7.54
C PRO A 19 5.29 -2.90 8.09
N GLU A 20 4.46 -1.95 8.53
CA GLU A 20 3.10 -2.13 9.03
C GLU A 20 2.15 -2.64 7.93
N GLY A 21 2.45 -2.31 6.66
CA GLY A 21 1.73 -2.74 5.47
C GLY A 21 1.79 -4.24 5.21
N ARG A 22 2.82 -4.94 5.72
CA ARG A 22 2.93 -6.42 5.68
C ARG A 22 1.78 -7.14 6.36
N ARG A 23 0.96 -6.43 7.13
CA ARG A 23 -0.35 -6.90 7.59
C ARG A 23 -1.19 -7.45 6.43
N LEU A 24 -1.11 -6.86 5.24
CA LEU A 24 -1.88 -7.29 4.08
C LEU A 24 -1.55 -8.73 3.69
N GLU A 25 -0.26 -9.06 3.57
CA GLU A 25 0.20 -10.42 3.24
C GLU A 25 -0.14 -11.41 4.36
N ARG A 26 -0.09 -10.98 5.62
CA ARG A 26 -0.49 -11.82 6.76
C ARG A 26 -1.99 -12.14 6.76
N ASP A 27 -2.81 -11.12 6.55
CA ASP A 27 -4.28 -11.24 6.60
C ASP A 27 -4.82 -11.86 5.28
N HIS A 28 -4.07 -11.74 4.18
CA HIS A 28 -4.38 -12.27 2.86
C HIS A 28 -3.15 -12.91 2.17
N PRO A 29 -2.73 -14.12 2.58
CA PRO A 29 -1.53 -14.77 2.05
C PRO A 29 -1.63 -15.19 0.58
N ASP A 30 -2.81 -15.10 -0.03
CA ASP A 30 -3.05 -15.36 -1.45
C ASP A 30 -2.91 -14.11 -2.33
N VAL A 31 -2.59 -12.96 -1.74
CA VAL A 31 -2.34 -11.70 -2.44
C VAL A 31 -0.84 -11.47 -2.55
N GLU A 32 -0.36 -11.23 -3.77
CA GLU A 32 1.03 -10.85 -4.02
C GLU A 32 1.16 -9.32 -3.94
N VAL A 33 2.01 -8.81 -3.06
CA VAL A 33 2.31 -7.37 -2.94
C VAL A 33 3.65 -7.09 -3.61
N VAL A 34 3.67 -6.08 -4.47
CA VAL A 34 4.85 -5.70 -5.26
C VAL A 34 5.09 -4.20 -5.09
N PRO A 35 5.90 -3.81 -4.09
CA PRO A 35 6.32 -2.43 -3.89
C PRO A 35 7.50 -2.07 -4.80
N ALA A 36 7.58 -0.82 -5.24
CA ALA A 36 8.77 -0.30 -5.92
C ALA A 36 9.90 0.01 -4.94
N ALA A 37 9.58 0.43 -3.71
CA ALA A 37 10.51 0.62 -2.61
C ALA A 37 9.86 0.39 -1.24
N PHE A 38 10.68 0.03 -0.26
CA PHE A 38 10.30 -0.07 1.14
C PHE A 38 10.78 1.17 1.89
N ASP A 39 10.00 1.64 2.86
CA ASP A 39 10.32 2.79 3.72
C ASP A 39 10.28 2.38 5.21
N GLU A 40 10.46 3.34 6.12
CA GLU A 40 10.78 3.04 7.52
C GLU A 40 9.57 2.62 8.36
N CYS A 41 8.52 3.43 8.37
CA CYS A 41 7.36 3.21 9.24
C CYS A 41 6.18 4.11 8.83
N LEU A 42 5.06 3.95 9.55
CA LEU A 42 3.99 4.93 9.55
C LEU A 42 4.16 5.91 10.73
N ASN A 43 3.83 7.18 10.51
CA ASN A 43 3.62 8.13 11.60
C ASN A 43 2.22 7.98 12.23
N GLU A 44 1.92 8.77 13.28
CA GLU A 44 0.64 8.70 14.00
C GLU A 44 -0.58 9.02 13.13
N GLN A 45 -0.39 9.78 12.05
CA GLN A 45 -1.43 10.14 11.09
C GLN A 45 -1.56 9.13 9.94
N GLY A 46 -0.72 8.08 9.91
CA GLY A 46 -0.74 7.04 8.89
C GLY A 46 0.01 7.36 7.60
N TYR A 47 0.85 8.41 7.57
CA TYR A 47 1.76 8.64 6.45
C TYR A 47 2.99 7.75 6.58
N ILE A 48 3.46 7.23 5.45
CA ILE A 48 4.76 6.56 5.33
C ILE A 48 5.87 7.59 5.57
N LEU A 49 6.88 7.23 6.36
CA LEU A 49 8.10 8.01 6.59
C LEU A 49 9.31 7.26 6.01
N SER A 50 10.24 7.92 5.30
CA SER A 50 10.29 9.37 4.94
C SER A 50 9.22 9.82 3.93
N GLY A 51 8.72 8.89 3.10
CA GLY A 51 7.47 8.99 2.36
C GLY A 51 7.44 9.96 1.18
N LEU A 52 6.22 10.18 0.67
CA LEU A 52 5.93 11.12 -0.41
C LEU A 52 4.87 12.16 -0.04
N GLY A 53 4.37 12.16 1.20
CA GLY A 53 3.19 12.94 1.60
C GLY A 53 1.91 12.37 0.99
N ASP A 54 0.92 13.24 0.74
CA ASP A 54 -0.33 12.84 0.11
C ASP A 54 -0.13 12.59 -1.39
N ALA A 55 -0.30 11.34 -1.82
CA ALA A 55 -0.11 10.95 -3.22
C ALA A 55 -1.19 11.56 -4.14
N GLY A 56 -2.42 11.73 -3.64
CA GLY A 56 -3.53 12.31 -4.39
C GLY A 56 -3.29 13.80 -4.66
N ASP A 57 -2.98 14.57 -3.63
CA ASP A 57 -2.72 16.00 -3.77
C ASP A 57 -1.54 16.29 -4.69
N ARG A 58 -0.50 15.45 -4.64
CA ARG A 58 0.66 15.59 -5.52
C ARG A 58 0.37 15.22 -6.97
N LEU A 59 -0.51 14.25 -7.21
CA LEU A 59 -0.88 13.82 -8.57
C LEU A 59 -1.87 14.78 -9.23
N PHE A 60 -2.84 15.28 -8.46
CA PHE A 60 -3.96 16.06 -9.01
C PHE A 60 -3.89 17.55 -8.69
N VAL A 61 -2.90 17.99 -7.91
CA VAL A 61 -2.68 19.40 -7.55
C VAL A 61 -3.92 19.98 -6.83
N THR A 62 -4.36 19.29 -5.77
CA THR A 62 -5.61 19.58 -5.05
C THR A 62 -5.44 20.10 -3.61
N GLY A 63 -4.21 20.14 -3.11
CA GLY A 63 -3.87 20.60 -1.75
C GLY A 63 -3.86 22.11 -1.56
#